data_AF-A0A970EWC1-F1
#
_entry.id   AF-A0A970EWC1-F1
#
_cell.length_a   1.000
_cell.length_b   1.000
_cell.length_c   1.000
_cell.angle_alpha   90.00
_cell.angle_beta   90.00
_cell.angle_gamma   90.00
#
_symmetry.space_group_name_H-M   'P 1'
#
loop_
_entity.id
_entity.type
_entity.pdbx_description
1 polymer ?
#
loop_
_entity_poly.entity_id
_entity_poly.type
_entity_poly.pdbx_seq_one_letter_code
_entity_poly.pdbx_strand_id
1 'polypeptide(L)'
;VKSLSVQAQLNFSLKINNVPNGHFLMKKFVIGADNGSILSEWIKLGYIEDLGRDDIDYLSSISVPRQQSEKLFAQDETLTVKINMATDEFQFIQIHPVKD
;
A
#
# COMPACT_ATOMS: atom_id res chain seq x y z
N VAL A 1 -16.50 -12.09 -25.65
CA VAL A 1 -15.46 -12.77 -24.86
C VAL A 1 -14.78 -11.71 -24.00
N LYS A 2 -15.20 -11.54 -22.73
CA LYS A 2 -14.50 -10.62 -21.81
C LYS A 2 -13.17 -11.30 -21.47
N SER A 3 -12.06 -10.70 -21.89
CA SER A 3 -10.72 -11.10 -21.51
C SER A 3 -10.65 -11.10 -19.98
N LEU A 4 -10.44 -12.28 -19.39
CA LEU A 4 -9.91 -12.44 -18.05
C LEU A 4 -8.47 -11.92 -18.11
N SER A 5 -8.28 -10.61 -18.02
CA SER A 5 -6.97 -10.06 -17.71
C SER A 5 -6.67 -10.49 -16.28
N VAL A 6 -5.92 -11.59 -16.12
CA VAL A 6 -5.23 -11.85 -14.87
C VAL A 6 -4.38 -10.63 -14.62
N GLN A 7 -4.80 -9.78 -13.68
CA GLN A 7 -4.01 -8.63 -13.26
C GLN A 7 -2.67 -9.19 -12.79
N ALA A 8 -1.58 -8.80 -13.45
CA ALA A 8 -0.26 -9.29 -13.10
C ALA A 8 0.06 -8.81 -11.69
N GLN A 9 0.18 -9.77 -10.77
CA GLN A 9 0.42 -9.48 -9.36
C GLN A 9 1.84 -9.94 -9.03
N LEU A 10 2.62 -9.04 -8.46
CA LEU A 10 3.96 -9.37 -8.00
C LEU A 10 3.87 -9.86 -6.55
N ASN A 11 4.27 -11.11 -6.33
CA ASN A 11 4.32 -11.74 -5.04
C ASN A 11 5.77 -12.08 -4.71
N PHE A 12 6.29 -11.54 -3.62
CA PHE A 12 7.63 -11.85 -3.16
C PHE A 12 7.73 -11.82 -1.63
N SER A 13 8.80 -12.41 -1.12
CA SER A 13 9.13 -12.38 0.31
C SER A 13 10.47 -11.68 0.48
N LEU A 14 10.49 -10.63 1.29
CA LEU A 14 11.71 -9.97 1.72
C LEU A 14 12.19 -10.64 3.01
N LYS A 15 13.43 -11.10 3.05
CA LYS A 15 14.08 -11.60 4.26
C LYS A 15 15.11 -10.59 4.72
N ILE A 16 14.96 -10.12 5.95
CA ILE A 16 15.90 -9.22 6.61
C ILE A 16 16.61 -10.03 7.68
N ASN A 17 17.92 -10.22 7.50
CA ASN A 17 18.75 -10.98 8.43
C ASN A 17 19.35 -10.05 9.50
N ASN A 18 19.88 -10.65 10.57
CA ASN A 18 20.49 -9.94 11.71
C ASN A 18 19.53 -8.99 12.41
N VAL A 19 18.25 -9.37 12.49
CA VAL A 19 17.20 -8.64 13.22
C VAL A 19 16.98 -9.33 14.58
N PRO A 20 17.08 -8.62 15.72
CA PRO A 20 16.83 -9.23 17.02
C PRO A 20 15.47 -9.91 17.09
N ASN A 21 15.43 -11.11 17.69
CA ASN A 21 14.18 -11.84 17.88
C ASN A 21 13.20 -11.02 18.70
N GLY A 22 11.91 -11.03 18.31
CA GLY A 22 10.89 -10.25 18.99
C GLY A 22 9.75 -9.79 18.09
N HIS A 23 8.82 -9.03 18.67
CA HIS A 23 7.65 -8.50 17.98
C HIS A 23 7.96 -7.17 17.28
N PHE A 24 7.45 -7.05 16.06
CA PHE A 24 7.54 -5.83 15.26
C PHE A 24 6.15 -5.43 14.78
N LEU A 25 5.95 -4.13 14.59
CA LEU A 25 4.80 -3.56 13.91
C LEU A 25 5.25 -3.09 12.53
N MET A 26 4.67 -3.70 11.50
CA MET A 26 4.78 -3.20 10.14
C MET A 26 3.61 -2.25 9.85
N LYS A 27 3.93 -1.08 9.29
CA LYS A 27 2.98 -0.18 8.64
C LYS A 27 3.26 -0.15 7.15
N LYS A 28 2.23 -0.35 6.35
CA LYS A 28 2.30 -0.33 4.89
C LYS A 28 1.44 0.80 4.36
N PHE A 29 1.98 1.59 3.45
CA PHE A 29 1.29 2.66 2.74
C PHE A 29 1.26 2.29 1.25
N VAL A 30 0.07 2.16 0.69
CA VAL A 30 -0.13 1.66 -0.67
C VAL A 30 -0.68 2.75 -1.57
N ILE A 31 -0.04 2.96 -2.72
CA ILE A 31 -0.48 3.84 -3.79
C ILE A 31 -0.61 3.00 -5.06
N GLY A 32 -1.70 3.14 -5.80
CA GLY A 32 -1.94 2.45 -7.07
C GLY A 32 -3.32 2.83 -7.63
N ALA A 33 -3.74 2.15 -8.70
CA ALA A 33 -5.02 2.45 -9.36
C ALA A 33 -6.22 2.43 -8.39
N ASP A 34 -6.21 1.53 -7.40
CA ASP A 34 -7.30 1.38 -6.43
C ASP A 34 -7.12 2.21 -5.15
N ASN A 35 -5.93 2.79 -4.90
CA ASN A 35 -5.62 3.44 -3.63
C ASN A 35 -4.73 4.67 -3.85
N GLY A 36 -5.15 5.86 -3.40
CA GLY A 36 -4.30 7.06 -3.37
C GLY A 36 -3.96 7.68 -4.74
N SER A 37 -4.57 7.20 -5.83
CA SER A 37 -4.42 7.78 -7.17
C SER A 37 -5.45 8.89 -7.41
N ILE A 38 -4.97 10.14 -7.44
CA ILE A 38 -5.78 11.32 -7.77
C ILE A 38 -6.51 11.16 -9.12
N LEU A 39 -5.84 10.55 -10.10
CA LEU A 39 -6.40 10.31 -11.42
C LEU A 39 -7.59 9.34 -11.31
N SER A 40 -7.42 8.23 -10.59
CA SER A 40 -8.49 7.24 -10.42
C SER A 40 -9.70 7.82 -9.70
N GLU A 41 -9.48 8.66 -8.69
CA GLU A 41 -10.57 9.30 -7.95
C GLU A 41 -11.27 10.39 -8.78
N TRP A 42 -10.52 11.17 -9.56
CA TRP A 42 -11.10 12.15 -10.49
C TRP A 42 -11.92 11.47 -11.60
N ILE A 43 -11.46 10.32 -12.12
CA ILE A 43 -12.23 9.48 -13.05
C ILE A 43 -13.57 9.07 -12.42
N LYS A 44 -13.56 8.65 -11.14
CA LYS A 44 -14.79 8.25 -10.41
C LYS A 44 -15.73 9.42 -10.15
N LEU A 45 -15.21 10.64 -10.04
CA LEU A 45 -16.01 11.87 -9.97
C LEU A 45 -16.65 12.26 -11.31
N GLY A 46 -16.37 11.52 -12.40
CA GLY A 46 -17.03 11.71 -13.68
C GLY A 46 -16.27 12.62 -14.64
N TYR A 47 -14.95 12.74 -14.50
CA TYR A 47 -14.10 13.56 -15.38
C TYR A 47 -14.53 15.03 -15.45
N ILE A 48 -14.97 15.60 -14.33
CA ILE A 48 -15.38 17.00 -14.28
C ILE A 48 -14.21 17.92 -14.66
N GLU A 49 -14.42 18.81 -15.63
CA GLU A 49 -13.38 19.73 -16.12
C GLU A 49 -13.28 20.97 -15.21
N ASP A 50 -14.42 21.47 -14.71
CA ASP A 50 -14.50 22.61 -13.81
C ASP A 50 -14.40 22.14 -12.35
N LEU A 51 -13.16 22.01 -11.84
CA LEU A 51 -12.90 21.70 -10.44
C LEU A 51 -13.01 22.94 -9.56
N GLY A 52 -14.04 22.98 -8.73
CA GLY A 52 -14.17 23.97 -7.67
C GLY A 52 -13.22 23.68 -6.50
N ARG A 53 -13.14 24.62 -5.55
CA ARG A 53 -12.32 24.42 -4.34
C ARG A 53 -12.75 23.20 -3.53
N ASP A 54 -14.05 23.00 -3.39
CA ASP A 54 -14.61 21.87 -2.63
C ASP A 54 -14.26 20.52 -3.29
N ASP A 55 -14.22 20.45 -4.62
CA ASP A 55 -13.82 19.25 -5.36
C ASP A 55 -12.33 18.94 -5.17
N ILE A 56 -11.48 19.98 -5.20
CA ILE A 56 -10.03 19.86 -4.96
C ILE A 56 -9.77 19.37 -3.54
N ASP A 57 -10.45 19.95 -2.55
CA ASP A 57 -10.30 19.59 -1.14
C ASP A 57 -10.77 18.14 -0.91
N TYR A 58 -11.90 17.76 -1.51
CA TYR A 58 -12.40 16.39 -1.48
C TYR A 58 -11.40 15.42 -2.10
N LEU A 59 -10.97 15.66 -3.35
CA LEU A 59 -10.02 14.82 -4.07
C LEU A 59 -8.71 14.65 -3.29
N SER A 60 -8.20 15.73 -2.70
CA SER A 60 -6.99 15.70 -1.87
C SER A 60 -7.16 14.84 -0.63
N SER A 61 -8.35 14.86 -0.01
CA SER A 61 -8.64 14.08 1.19
C SER A 61 -8.70 12.57 0.94
N ILE A 62 -9.11 12.15 -0.27
CA ILE A 62 -9.28 10.73 -0.63
C ILE A 62 -8.11 10.16 -1.44
N SER A 63 -7.28 11.03 -2.04
CA SER A 63 -6.11 10.63 -2.84
C SER A 63 -4.87 10.46 -1.97
N VAL A 64 -5.05 9.83 -0.81
CA VAL A 64 -3.98 9.55 0.15
C VAL A 64 -3.61 8.06 0.10
N PRO A 65 -2.35 7.70 0.43
CA PRO A 65 -1.94 6.30 0.49
C PRO A 65 -2.81 5.52 1.47
N ARG A 66 -3.24 4.31 1.09
CA ARG A 66 -3.96 3.43 2.02
C ARG A 66 -2.99 2.86 3.04
N GLN A 67 -3.25 3.10 4.32
CA GLN A 67 -2.46 2.55 5.42
C GLN A 67 -3.00 1.19 5.88
N GLN A 68 -2.10 0.22 6.06
CA GLN A 68 -2.37 -1.08 6.67
C GLN A 68 -1.33 -1.37 7.76
N SER A 69 -1.69 -2.16 8.77
CA SER A 69 -0.78 -2.53 9.84
C SER A 69 -0.82 -4.03 10.13
N GLU A 70 0.34 -4.61 10.36
CA GLU A 70 0.51 -6.05 10.59
C GLU A 70 1.55 -6.27 11.71
N LYS A 71 1.27 -7.21 12.61
CA LYS A 71 2.26 -7.66 13.59
C LYS A 71 3.14 -8.71 12.95
N LEU A 72 4.45 -8.54 13.07
CA LEU A 72 5.44 -9.49 12.63
C LEU A 72 6.23 -10.03 13.83
N PHE A 73 6.88 -11.17 13.65
CA PHE A 73 7.79 -11.75 14.62
C PHE A 73 9.10 -12.13 13.93
N ALA A 74 10.22 -11.63 14.46
CA ALA A 74 11.54 -12.07 14.05
C ALA A 74 11.92 -13.33 14.84
N GLN A 75 12.33 -14.37 14.13
CA GLN A 75 12.80 -15.63 14.69
C GLN A 75 14.10 -16.01 13.99
N ASP A 76 15.03 -16.63 14.72
CA ASP A 76 16.36 -17.02 14.22
C ASP A 76 17.10 -15.85 13.54
N GLU A 77 17.06 -14.69 14.20
CA GLU A 77 17.64 -13.42 13.74
C GLU A 77 17.13 -12.95 12.37
N THR A 78 15.97 -13.45 11.93
CA THR A 78 15.42 -13.20 10.60
C THR A 78 13.98 -12.70 10.70
N LEU A 79 13.71 -11.58 10.04
CA LEU A 79 12.36 -11.07 9.84
C LEU A 79 11.95 -11.32 8.38
N THR A 80 10.87 -12.06 8.18
CA THR A 80 10.30 -12.30 6.83
C THR A 80 9.07 -11.44 6.62
N VAL A 81 9.05 -10.67 5.54
CA VAL A 81 7.93 -9.82 5.14
C VAL A 81 7.36 -10.33 3.81
N LYS A 82 6.08 -10.69 3.80
CA LYS A 82 5.39 -11.08 2.57
C LYS A 82 4.80 -9.83 1.90
N ILE A 83 5.12 -9.66 0.63
CA ILE A 83 4.69 -8.51 -0.17
C ILE A 83 3.91 -9.02 -1.37
N ASN A 84 2.73 -8.44 -1.57
CA ASN A 84 1.82 -8.66 -2.67
C ASN A 84 1.48 -7.29 -3.22
N MET A 85 1.68 -7.08 -4.53
CA MET A 85 1.50 -5.79 -5.19
C MET A 85 0.72 -5.97 -6.47
N ALA A 86 -0.26 -5.10 -6.71
CA ALA A 86 -0.89 -4.97 -8.02
C ALA A 86 0.08 -4.36 -9.05
N THR A 87 -0.30 -4.41 -10.33
CA THR A 87 0.43 -3.70 -11.39
C THR A 87 0.43 -2.19 -11.12
N ASP A 88 1.57 -1.53 -11.35
CA ASP A 88 1.79 -0.10 -11.13
C ASP A 88 1.53 0.38 -9.69
N GLU A 89 1.59 -0.55 -8.72
CA GLU A 89 1.46 -0.25 -7.31
C GLU A 89 2.82 0.12 -6.68
N PHE A 90 2.81 1.08 -5.78
CA PHE A 90 3.93 1.44 -4.91
C PHE A 90 3.56 1.16 -3.46
N GLN A 91 4.45 0.46 -2.74
CA GLN A 91 4.32 0.22 -1.30
C GLN A 91 5.48 0.87 -0.55
N PHE A 92 5.16 1.73 0.41
CA PHE A 92 6.12 2.17 1.42
C PHE A 92 5.89 1.37 2.70
N ILE A 93 6.93 0.67 3.18
CA ILE A 93 6.86 -0.23 4.33
C ILE A 93 7.77 0.30 5.44
N GLN A 94 7.18 0.56 6.60
CA GLN A 94 7.89 0.90 7.82
C GLN A 94 7.78 -0.26 8.81
N ILE A 95 8.89 -0.63 9.43
CA ILE A 95 8.92 -1.70 10.44
C ILE A 95 9.54 -1.12 11.71
N HIS A 96 8.83 -1.27 12.82
CA HIS A 96 9.26 -0.77 14.13
C HIS A 96 9.21 -1.89 15.16
N PRO A 97 10.21 -2.01 16.06
CA PRO A 97 10.11 -2.89 17.21
C PRO A 97 8.90 -2.49 18.07
N VAL A 98 8.17 -3.47 18.58
CA VAL A 98 7.17 -3.25 19.63
C VAL A 98 7.89 -3.33 20.96
N LYS A 99 7.83 -2.28 21.77
CA LYS A 99 8.31 -2.32 23.15
C LYS A 99 7.24 -3.01 23.99
N ASP A 100 7.62 -4.08 24.67
CA ASP A 100 6.86 -4.64 25.79
C ASP A 100 6.92 -3.71 27.01
#